data_AF-A0A839Z025-F1
#
_entry.id   AF-A0A839Z025-F1
#
_cell.length_a   1.000
_cell.length_b   1.000
_cell.length_c   1.000
_cell.angle_alpha   90.00
_cell.angle_beta   90.00
_cell.angle_gamma   90.00
#
_symmetry.space_group_name_H-M   'P 1'
#
loop_
_entity.id
_entity.type
_entity.pdbx_description
1 polymer ?
#
loop_
_entity_poly.entity_id
_entity_poly.type
_entity_poly.pdbx_seq_one_letter_code
_entity_poly.pdbx_strand_id
1 'polypeptide(L)'
;MNDMQGRLDSMIDVAAALVMALAGGWSMLMLFPDLGLAATGGAALLVFAMTHAVMRLVGRPLVLGRVKPHPIAPLPFDEEAWAGDARDEAAPPPVIPAEDEPLVLDDILAEMAPSSRVVRLFAPEEVPTAGELKERIDRHLEGPEERIERPTPVELPDASERLAAAMGRARMERD
;
A
#
# COMPACT_ATOMS: atom_id res chain seq x y z
N MET A 1 23.40 2.53 22.86
CA MET A 1 22.02 1.98 22.85
C MET A 1 21.75 1.02 21.68
N ASN A 2 22.62 0.95 20.66
CA ASN A 2 22.40 0.13 19.46
C ASN A 2 22.69 -1.39 19.63
N ASP A 3 23.46 -1.78 20.65
CA ASP A 3 23.94 -3.16 20.80
C ASP A 3 22.83 -4.15 21.24
N MET A 4 21.85 -3.65 22.00
CA MET A 4 20.74 -4.49 22.46
C MET A 4 19.71 -4.76 21.35
N GLN A 5 19.49 -3.79 20.47
CA GLN A 5 18.61 -3.94 19.30
C GLN A 5 19.18 -4.96 18.31
N GLY A 6 20.49 -4.89 18.02
CA GLY A 6 21.13 -5.86 17.12
C GLY A 6 21.08 -7.30 17.65
N ARG A 7 21.14 -7.50 18.98
CA ARG A 7 20.99 -8.83 19.58
C ARG A 7 19.57 -9.37 19.47
N LEU A 8 18.56 -8.51 19.68
CA LEU A 8 17.15 -8.89 19.53
C LEU A 8 16.82 -9.28 18.08
N ASP A 9 17.26 -8.47 17.11
CA ASP A 9 17.07 -8.78 15.69
C ASP A 9 17.72 -10.12 15.31
N SER A 10 18.95 -10.35 15.79
CA SER A 10 19.62 -11.64 15.56
C SER A 10 18.88 -12.82 16.19
N MET A 11 18.22 -12.65 17.34
CA MET A 11 17.44 -13.72 17.96
C MET A 11 16.17 -14.03 17.16
N ILE A 12 15.53 -12.99 16.60
CA ILE A 12 14.35 -13.13 15.74
C ILE A 12 14.71 -13.90 14.46
N ASP A 13 15.82 -13.56 13.81
CA ASP A 13 16.29 -14.26 12.61
C ASP A 13 16.55 -15.76 12.87
N VAL A 14 17.18 -16.08 14.01
CA VAL A 14 17.43 -17.48 14.40
C VAL A 14 16.12 -18.22 14.66
N ALA A 15 15.17 -17.59 15.35
CA ALA A 15 13.86 -18.19 15.60
C ALA A 15 13.09 -18.45 14.29
N ALA A 16 13.09 -17.49 13.37
CA ALA A 16 12.43 -17.63 12.07
C ALA A 16 13.06 -18.75 11.23
N ALA A 17 14.40 -18.83 11.18
CA ALA A 17 15.11 -19.89 10.48
C ALA A 17 14.80 -21.28 11.08
N LEU A 18 14.66 -21.37 12.41
CA LEU A 18 14.35 -22.61 13.11
C LEU A 18 12.93 -23.12 12.79
N VAL A 19 11.93 -22.22 12.76
CA VAL A 19 10.56 -22.57 12.36
C VAL A 19 10.53 -23.12 10.93
N MET A 20 11.21 -22.46 9.99
CA MET A 20 11.28 -22.91 8.59
C MET A 20 11.99 -24.26 8.46
N ALA A 21 13.05 -24.49 9.23
CA ALA A 21 13.77 -25.76 9.24
C ALA A 21 12.92 -26.93 9.75
N LEU A 22 12.15 -26.71 10.83
CA LEU A 22 11.21 -27.71 11.35
C LEU A 22 10.09 -28.01 10.34
N ALA A 23 9.51 -26.98 9.73
CA ALA A 23 8.47 -27.16 8.71
C ALA A 23 8.99 -27.92 7.48
N GLY A 24 10.19 -27.58 6.99
CA GLY A 24 10.85 -28.28 5.89
C GLY A 24 11.21 -29.72 6.24
N GLY A 25 11.76 -29.96 7.42
CA GLY A 25 12.07 -31.31 7.92
C GLY A 25 10.84 -32.19 8.06
N TRP A 26 9.74 -31.63 8.59
CA TRP A 26 8.46 -32.35 8.71
C TRP A 26 7.85 -32.68 7.35
N SER A 27 7.88 -31.73 6.42
CA SER A 27 7.39 -31.95 5.05
C SER A 27 8.18 -33.07 4.35
N MET A 28 9.50 -33.11 4.55
CA MET A 28 10.38 -34.15 4.00
C MET A 28 10.06 -35.53 4.61
N LEU A 29 9.84 -35.60 5.93
CA LEU A 29 9.46 -36.82 6.63
C LEU A 29 8.13 -37.39 6.12
N MET A 30 7.15 -36.51 5.86
CA MET A 30 5.84 -36.89 5.34
C MET A 30 5.90 -37.34 3.87
N LEU A 31 6.76 -36.73 3.06
CA LEU A 31 6.88 -37.06 1.64
C LEU A 31 7.69 -38.34 1.39
N PHE A 32 8.67 -38.61 2.26
CA PHE A 32 9.59 -39.74 2.13
C PHE A 32 9.86 -40.44 3.48
N PRO A 33 8.89 -41.22 3.99
CA PRO A 33 9.03 -41.89 5.29
C PRO A 33 10.21 -42.89 5.33
N ASP A 34 10.58 -43.45 4.17
CA ASP A 34 11.63 -44.49 4.07
C ASP A 34 13.07 -43.93 4.16
N LEU A 35 13.25 -42.61 4.03
CA LEU A 35 14.58 -41.98 4.04
C LEU A 35 15.25 -41.99 5.44
N GLY A 36 14.47 -42.27 6.49
CA GLY A 36 14.94 -42.34 7.87
C GLY A 36 15.30 -40.98 8.49
N LEU A 37 15.43 -40.97 9.82
CA LEU A 37 15.61 -39.73 10.60
C LEU A 37 16.90 -38.95 10.27
N ALA A 38 17.95 -39.65 9.81
CA ALA A 38 19.22 -39.03 9.45
C ALA A 38 19.08 -38.13 8.21
N ALA A 39 18.38 -38.60 7.17
CA ALA A 39 18.17 -37.84 5.95
C ALA A 39 17.24 -36.64 6.17
N THR A 40 16.18 -36.81 6.97
CA THR A 40 15.27 -35.70 7.33
C THR A 40 15.96 -34.65 8.18
N GLY A 41 16.83 -35.05 9.11
CA GLY A 41 17.67 -34.13 9.87
C GLY A 41 18.63 -33.33 8.99
N GLY A 42 19.24 -33.99 8.00
CA GLY A 42 20.09 -33.33 6.99
C GLY A 42 19.32 -32.30 6.16
N ALA A 43 18.12 -32.63 5.70
CA ALA A 43 17.26 -31.71 4.96
C ALA A 43 16.85 -30.49 5.81
N ALA A 44 16.48 -30.70 7.08
CA ALA A 44 16.13 -29.62 8.00
C ALA A 44 17.32 -28.67 8.23
N LEU A 45 18.53 -29.20 8.45
CA LEU A 45 19.76 -28.41 8.59
C LEU A 45 20.08 -27.61 7.33
N LEU A 46 19.86 -28.18 6.15
CA LEU A 46 20.07 -27.50 4.88
C LEU A 46 19.09 -26.34 4.69
N VAL A 47 17.80 -26.55 4.99
CA VAL A 47 16.77 -25.49 4.96
C VAL A 47 17.09 -24.39 5.97
N PHE A 48 17.53 -24.75 7.19
CA PHE A 48 17.97 -23.79 8.20
C PHE A 48 19.14 -22.95 7.68
N ALA A 49 20.20 -23.59 7.20
CA ALA A 49 21.39 -22.92 6.71
C ALA A 49 21.09 -22.01 5.52
N MET A 50 20.24 -22.45 4.59
CA MET A 50 19.83 -21.66 3.43
C MET A 50 19.01 -20.43 3.86
N THR A 51 18.02 -20.61 4.73
CA THR A 51 17.18 -19.51 5.23
C THR A 51 18.01 -18.49 5.99
N HIS A 52 18.88 -18.95 6.89
CA HIS A 52 19.77 -18.09 7.66
C HIS A 52 20.79 -17.36 6.75
N ALA A 53 21.30 -18.01 5.71
CA ALA A 53 22.18 -17.38 4.73
C ALA A 53 21.47 -16.27 3.95
N VAL A 54 20.22 -16.50 3.52
CA VAL A 54 19.38 -15.49 2.83
C VAL A 54 19.09 -14.31 3.74
N MET A 55 18.70 -14.54 5.00
CA MET A 55 18.45 -13.46 5.96
C MET A 55 19.71 -12.61 6.20
N ARG A 56 20.89 -13.23 6.31
CA ARG A 56 22.15 -12.49 6.40
C ARG A 56 22.52 -11.73 5.13
N LEU A 57 22.03 -12.15 3.97
CA LEU A 57 22.22 -11.41 2.72
C LEU A 57 21.35 -10.15 2.69
N VAL A 58 20.13 -10.22 3.21
CA VAL A 58 19.16 -9.09 3.24
C VAL A 58 19.52 -8.09 4.35
N GLY A 59 19.94 -8.56 5.52
CA GLY A 59 20.31 -7.70 6.66
C GLY A 59 21.65 -6.98 6.48
N ARG A 60 22.45 -7.36 5.48
CA ARG A 60 23.55 -6.51 5.04
C ARG A 60 22.91 -5.32 4.35
N PRO A 61 23.12 -4.08 4.83
CA PRO A 61 22.72 -2.93 4.05
C PRO A 61 23.38 -3.13 2.70
N LEU A 62 22.57 -3.35 1.65
CA LEU A 62 23.03 -3.24 0.29
C LEU A 62 23.71 -1.88 0.30
N VAL A 63 25.03 -1.89 0.21
CA VAL A 63 25.81 -0.68 0.01
C VAL A 63 25.40 -0.26 -1.38
N LEU A 64 24.23 0.39 -1.48
CA LEU A 64 23.72 1.11 -2.63
C LEU A 64 24.87 2.03 -2.96
N GLY A 65 25.67 1.58 -3.94
CA GLY A 65 27.05 2.02 -4.11
C GLY A 65 27.06 3.51 -4.08
N ARG A 66 27.60 4.07 -2.97
CA ARG A 66 27.59 5.48 -2.56
C ARG A 66 26.97 6.33 -3.65
N VAL A 67 25.62 6.38 -3.68
CA VAL A 67 24.91 7.10 -4.75
C VAL A 67 25.47 8.49 -4.68
N LYS A 68 26.31 8.86 -5.68
CA LYS A 68 26.86 10.20 -5.73
C LYS A 68 25.61 11.07 -5.74
N PRO A 69 25.38 11.92 -4.72
CA PRO A 69 24.21 12.78 -4.71
C PRO A 69 24.22 13.47 -6.06
N HIS A 70 23.24 13.12 -6.90
CA HIS A 70 23.16 13.71 -8.22
C HIS A 70 22.95 15.19 -7.93
N PRO A 71 23.86 16.09 -8.36
CA PRO A 71 23.67 17.50 -8.12
C PRO A 71 22.35 17.85 -8.80
N ILE A 72 21.32 18.05 -7.99
CA ILE A 72 20.05 18.57 -8.46
C ILE A 72 20.40 19.99 -8.87
N ALA A 73 20.64 20.19 -10.16
CA ALA A 73 20.76 21.53 -10.70
C ALA A 73 19.48 22.26 -10.29
N PRO A 74 19.56 23.46 -9.70
CA PRO A 74 18.36 24.24 -9.46
C PRO A 74 17.66 24.36 -10.81
N LEU A 75 16.47 23.75 -10.90
CA LEU A 75 15.62 23.93 -12.06
C LEU A 75 15.44 25.44 -12.19
N PRO A 76 15.71 26.04 -13.37
CA PRO A 76 15.41 27.44 -13.57
C PRO A 76 13.90 27.58 -13.37
N PHE A 77 13.53 28.08 -12.20
CA PHE A 77 12.15 28.40 -11.89
C PHE A 77 11.90 29.72 -12.62
N ASP A 78 11.55 29.58 -13.89
CA ASP A 78 11.15 30.69 -14.72
C ASP A 78 9.71 31.05 -14.34
N GLU A 79 9.58 32.01 -13.41
CA GLU A 79 8.28 32.56 -13.00
C GLU A 79 7.50 33.12 -14.19
N GLU A 80 8.18 33.55 -15.28
CA GLU A 80 7.54 34.05 -16.50
C GLU A 80 7.02 32.91 -17.39
N ALA A 81 7.69 31.75 -17.42
CA ALA A 81 7.18 30.56 -18.12
C ALA A 81 5.94 29.96 -17.44
N TRP A 82 5.75 30.19 -16.14
CA TRP A 82 4.51 29.85 -15.43
C TRP A 82 3.44 30.95 -15.51
N ALA A 83 3.83 32.20 -15.82
CA ALA A 83 2.91 33.30 -16.04
C ALA A 83 2.49 33.47 -17.53
N GLY A 84 3.17 32.80 -18.44
CA GLY A 84 2.92 32.83 -19.88
C GLY A 84 1.94 31.76 -20.33
N ASP A 85 0.75 32.21 -20.71
CA ASP A 85 -0.29 31.51 -21.51
C ASP A 85 -1.56 31.03 -20.78
N ALA A 86 -2.04 31.82 -19.82
CA ALA A 86 -3.47 31.82 -19.45
C ALA A 86 -4.23 33.01 -20.07
N ARG A 87 -3.66 33.68 -21.07
CA ARG A 87 -4.19 34.98 -21.56
C ARG A 87 -4.65 35.04 -23.02
N ASP A 88 -4.41 34.04 -23.87
CA ASP A 88 -4.68 34.23 -25.31
C ASP A 88 -5.70 33.30 -25.99
N GLU A 89 -6.52 32.53 -25.27
CA GLU A 89 -7.71 31.91 -25.92
C GLU A 89 -8.93 31.68 -25.01
N ALA A 90 -9.03 32.40 -23.88
CA ALA A 90 -10.31 32.51 -23.20
C ALA A 90 -11.15 33.55 -23.93
N ALA A 91 -12.09 33.10 -24.75
CA ALA A 91 -13.25 33.91 -25.12
C ALA A 91 -13.70 34.71 -23.89
N PRO A 92 -14.04 36.01 -24.02
CA PRO A 92 -14.45 36.81 -22.88
C PRO A 92 -15.48 36.01 -22.09
N PRO A 93 -15.26 35.74 -20.78
CA PRO A 93 -16.24 35.03 -19.99
C PRO A 93 -17.57 35.75 -20.20
N PRO A 94 -18.68 35.02 -20.39
CA PRO A 94 -19.97 35.66 -20.56
C PRO A 94 -20.10 36.69 -19.45
N VAL A 95 -20.33 37.94 -19.83
CA VAL A 95 -20.59 39.02 -18.88
C VAL A 95 -21.93 38.66 -18.26
N ILE A 96 -21.90 37.84 -17.21
CA ILE A 96 -23.03 37.64 -16.32
C ILE A 96 -23.19 39.01 -15.68
N PRO A 97 -24.30 39.73 -15.92
CA PRO A 97 -24.52 41.01 -15.28
C PRO A 97 -24.34 40.77 -13.78
N ALA A 98 -23.44 41.55 -13.17
CA ALA A 98 -23.32 41.60 -11.73
C ALA A 98 -24.60 42.25 -11.21
N GLU A 99 -25.65 41.44 -11.10
CA GLU A 99 -26.70 41.73 -10.16
C GLU A 99 -26.02 41.70 -8.79
N ASP A 100 -26.20 42.74 -7.98
CA ASP A 100 -25.66 42.89 -6.62
C ASP A 100 -26.28 41.86 -5.64
N GLU A 101 -26.51 40.63 -6.12
CA GLU A 101 -26.91 39.52 -5.28
C GLU A 101 -25.67 39.04 -4.52
N PRO A 102 -25.75 38.95 -3.19
CA PRO A 102 -24.65 38.44 -2.39
C PRO A 102 -24.31 37.03 -2.87
N LEU A 103 -23.02 36.78 -3.14
CA LEU A 103 -22.48 35.43 -3.33
C LEU A 103 -22.70 34.62 -2.05
N VAL A 104 -23.87 34.00 -1.95
CA VAL A 104 -24.16 33.00 -0.94
C VAL A 104 -23.53 31.71 -1.44
N LEU A 105 -22.33 31.40 -0.93
CA LEU A 105 -21.81 30.04 -1.04
C LEU A 105 -22.74 29.16 -0.22
N ASP A 106 -23.52 28.32 -0.89
CA ASP A 106 -24.21 27.22 -0.23
C ASP A 106 -23.14 26.41 0.49
N ASP A 107 -23.16 26.47 1.82
CA ASP A 107 -22.22 25.75 2.65
C ASP A 107 -22.61 24.27 2.58
N ILE A 108 -22.19 23.59 1.49
CA ILE A 108 -22.49 22.17 1.22
C ILE A 108 -22.03 21.30 2.40
N LEU A 109 -21.09 21.79 3.23
CA LEU A 109 -20.66 21.14 4.46
C LEU A 109 -21.71 21.22 5.58
N ALA A 110 -22.57 22.23 5.62
CA ALA A 110 -23.65 22.36 6.60
C ALA A 110 -24.82 21.41 6.33
N GLU A 111 -25.03 21.00 5.08
CA GLU A 111 -26.07 20.04 4.69
C GLU A 111 -25.63 18.57 4.78
N MET A 112 -24.33 18.32 4.99
CA MET A 112 -23.84 16.95 5.12
C MET A 112 -24.29 16.33 6.44
N ALA A 113 -25.16 15.32 6.34
CA ALA A 113 -25.64 14.57 7.49
C ALA A 113 -24.45 14.06 8.34
N PRO A 114 -24.55 14.07 9.68
CA PRO A 114 -23.50 13.58 10.59
C PRO A 114 -23.10 12.11 10.34
N SER A 115 -23.93 11.36 9.62
CA SER A 115 -23.68 9.99 9.18
C SER A 115 -22.79 9.87 7.94
N SER A 116 -22.37 10.99 7.33
CA SER A 116 -21.50 10.98 6.16
C SER A 116 -20.12 10.41 6.52
N ARG A 117 -19.72 9.37 5.79
CA ARG A 117 -18.50 8.58 6.05
C ARG A 117 -17.22 9.43 6.01
N VAL A 118 -17.23 10.50 5.22
CA VAL A 118 -16.09 11.42 5.06
C VAL A 118 -15.96 12.34 6.27
N VAL A 119 -17.07 12.78 6.88
CA VAL A 119 -17.06 13.64 8.08
C VAL A 119 -16.53 12.88 9.29
N ARG A 120 -16.90 11.59 9.43
CA ARG A 120 -16.47 10.77 10.57
C ARG A 120 -14.96 10.48 10.62
N LEU A 121 -14.28 10.49 9.47
CA LEU A 121 -12.83 10.26 9.42
C LEU A 121 -12.01 11.44 9.96
N PHE A 122 -12.59 12.63 9.97
CA PHE A 122 -11.93 13.86 10.43
C PHE A 122 -12.58 14.46 11.68
N ALA A 123 -13.58 13.78 12.25
CA ALA A 123 -14.18 14.19 13.51
C ALA A 123 -13.16 14.00 14.65
N PRO A 124 -12.76 15.08 15.34
CA PRO A 124 -11.73 15.02 16.39
C PRO A 124 -12.15 14.17 17.60
N GLU A 125 -13.45 13.88 17.75
CA GLU A 125 -14.01 13.14 18.88
C GLU A 125 -13.93 11.61 18.74
N GLU A 126 -13.57 11.08 17.56
CA GLU A 126 -13.48 9.63 17.31
C GLU A 126 -12.04 9.13 17.11
N VAL A 127 -11.01 9.85 17.56
CA VAL A 127 -9.63 9.36 17.47
C VAL A 127 -9.37 8.36 18.62
N PRO A 128 -9.24 7.05 18.36
CA PRO A 128 -9.00 6.08 19.42
C PRO A 128 -7.64 6.36 20.07
N THR A 129 -7.55 6.14 21.38
CA THR A 129 -6.27 6.18 22.08
C THR A 129 -5.35 5.08 21.54
N ALA A 130 -4.04 5.25 21.67
CA ALA A 130 -3.07 4.27 21.18
C ALA A 130 -3.30 2.85 21.76
N GLY A 131 -3.78 2.76 22.99
CA GLY A 131 -4.15 1.49 23.64
C GLY A 131 -5.38 0.83 22.99
N GLU A 132 -6.44 1.61 22.75
CA GLU A 132 -7.66 1.13 22.10
C GLU A 132 -7.42 0.73 20.64
N LEU A 133 -6.55 1.45 19.93
CA LEU A 133 -6.15 1.08 18.57
C LEU A 133 -5.41 -0.25 18.56
N LYS A 134 -4.46 -0.45 19.48
CA LYS A 134 -3.74 -1.72 19.62
C LYS A 134 -4.70 -2.86 19.93
N GLU A 135 -5.62 -2.68 20.87
CA GLU A 135 -6.59 -3.70 21.24
C GLU A 135 -7.55 -4.04 20.08
N ARG A 136 -7.95 -3.05 19.27
CA ARG A 136 -8.71 -3.29 18.04
C ARG A 136 -7.93 -4.07 16.99
N ILE A 137 -6.64 -3.80 16.83
CA ILE A 137 -5.76 -4.52 15.90
C ILE A 137 -5.59 -5.97 16.38
N ASP A 138 -5.24 -6.16 17.66
CA ASP A 138 -5.02 -7.48 18.25
C ASP A 138 -6.31 -8.30 18.13
N ARG A 139 -7.48 -7.74 18.46
CA ARG A 139 -8.79 -8.40 18.28
C ARG A 139 -9.14 -8.72 16.82
N HIS A 140 -8.73 -7.88 15.87
CA HIS A 140 -8.94 -8.14 14.44
C HIS A 140 -8.04 -9.28 13.93
N LEU A 141 -6.82 -9.38 14.47
CA LEU A 141 -5.87 -10.45 14.16
C LEU A 141 -6.24 -11.77 14.87
N GLU A 142 -6.89 -11.68 16.03
CA GLU A 142 -7.34 -12.82 16.85
C GLU A 142 -8.76 -13.32 16.53
N GLY A 143 -9.51 -12.57 15.72
CA GLY A 143 -10.88 -12.90 15.34
C GLY A 143 -10.98 -14.19 14.49
N PRO A 144 -12.11 -14.93 14.60
CA PRO A 144 -12.25 -16.26 14.01
C PRO A 144 -12.19 -16.18 12.49
N GLU A 145 -11.91 -17.31 11.84
CA GLU A 145 -12.10 -17.53 10.40
C GLU A 145 -13.58 -17.37 9.96
N GLU A 146 -14.32 -16.38 10.45
CA GLU A 146 -15.45 -15.81 9.74
C GLU A 146 -14.88 -15.19 8.47
N ARG A 147 -14.74 -16.07 7.48
CA ARG A 147 -14.84 -15.80 6.06
C ARG A 147 -15.88 -14.71 5.92
N ILE A 148 -15.42 -13.45 5.91
CA ILE A 148 -16.09 -12.36 5.20
C ILE A 148 -16.42 -13.02 3.88
N GLU A 149 -17.70 -13.32 3.66
CA GLU A 149 -18.18 -13.69 2.34
C GLU A 149 -17.62 -12.60 1.45
N ARG A 150 -16.55 -12.93 0.72
CA ARG A 150 -15.99 -11.99 -0.24
C ARG A 150 -17.21 -11.55 -1.03
N PRO A 151 -17.51 -10.24 -1.14
CA PRO A 151 -18.52 -9.80 -2.07
C PRO A 151 -18.21 -10.54 -3.36
N THR A 152 -19.16 -11.36 -3.80
CA THR A 152 -19.01 -12.21 -4.98
C THR A 152 -18.37 -11.33 -6.03
N PRO A 153 -17.24 -11.72 -6.66
CA PRO A 153 -16.57 -10.86 -7.60
C PRO A 153 -17.61 -10.36 -8.58
N VAL A 154 -17.97 -9.08 -8.48
CA VAL A 154 -18.77 -8.46 -9.51
C VAL A 154 -17.83 -8.53 -10.70
N GLU A 155 -18.16 -9.39 -11.66
CA GLU A 155 -17.47 -9.45 -12.94
C GLU A 155 -17.66 -8.07 -13.58
N LEU A 156 -16.78 -7.16 -13.22
CA LEU A 156 -16.66 -5.88 -13.86
C LEU A 156 -16.21 -6.20 -15.28
N PRO A 157 -16.93 -5.70 -16.31
CA PRO A 157 -16.52 -5.91 -17.69
C PRO A 157 -15.07 -5.46 -17.84
N ASP A 158 -14.29 -6.29 -18.53
CA ASP A 158 -12.86 -6.07 -18.73
C ASP A 158 -12.64 -4.63 -19.22
N ALA A 159 -11.65 -3.95 -18.66
CA ALA A 159 -11.31 -2.58 -19.02
C ALA A 159 -11.09 -2.44 -20.53
N SER A 160 -10.59 -3.50 -21.17
CA SER A 160 -10.40 -3.61 -22.62
C SER A 160 -11.73 -3.50 -23.38
N GLU A 161 -12.79 -4.17 -22.91
CA GLU A 161 -14.13 -4.12 -23.53
C GLU A 161 -14.76 -2.74 -23.38
N ARG A 162 -14.61 -2.11 -22.21
CA ARG A 162 -15.11 -0.74 -21.98
C ARG A 162 -14.43 0.27 -22.89
N LEU A 163 -13.11 0.14 -23.10
CA LEU A 163 -12.34 1.00 -23.99
C LEU A 163 -12.74 0.78 -25.46
N ALA A 164 -12.88 -0.47 -25.90
CA ALA A 164 -13.32 -0.80 -27.26
C ALA A 164 -14.72 -0.22 -27.55
N ALA A 165 -15.66 -0.34 -26.59
CA ALA A 165 -16.99 0.23 -26.71
C ALA A 165 -16.98 1.77 -26.72
N ALA A 166 -16.09 2.41 -25.97
CA ALA A 166 -15.91 3.86 -25.99
C ALA A 166 -15.36 4.35 -27.34
N MET A 167 -14.34 3.67 -27.87
CA MET A 167 -13.75 3.96 -29.19
C MET A 167 -14.77 3.77 -30.34
N GLY A 168 -15.63 2.75 -30.24
CA GLY A 168 -16.72 2.53 -31.19
C GLY A 168 -17.72 3.67 -31.22
N ARG A 169 -18.18 4.14 -30.04
CA ARG A 169 -19.09 5.29 -29.93
C ARG A 169 -18.48 6.57 -30.49
N ALA A 170 -17.23 6.88 -30.15
CA ALA A 170 -16.53 8.06 -30.65
C ALA A 170 -16.36 8.07 -32.18
N ARG A 171 -16.31 6.88 -32.81
CA ARG A 171 -16.24 6.77 -34.28
C ARG A 171 -17.59 6.99 -34.95
N MET A 172 -18.67 6.51 -34.33
CA MET A 172 -20.04 6.73 -34.82
C MET A 172 -20.49 8.19 -34.70
N GLU A 173 -20.00 8.94 -33.70
CA GLU A 173 -20.29 10.37 -33.55
C GLU A 173 -19.53 11.27 -34.54
N ARG A 174 -18.55 10.72 -35.26
CA ARG A 174 -17.69 11.47 -36.18
C ARG A 174 -18.14 11.37 -37.65
N ASP A 175 -19.04 10.45 -37.95
CA ASP A 175 -19.68 10.26 -39.27
C ASP A 175 -21.06 10.95 -39.29
#